data_AF-A0A1B6DND4-F1
#
_entry.id   AF-A0A1B6DND4-F1
#
_cell.length_a   1.000
_cell.length_b   1.000
_cell.length_c   1.000
_cell.angle_alpha   90.00
_cell.angle_beta   90.00
_cell.angle_gamma   90.00
#
_symmetry.space_group_name_H-M   'P 1'
#
loop_
_entity.id
_entity.type
_entity.pdbx_description
1 polymer ?
#
loop_
_entity_poly.entity_id
_entity_poly.type
_entity_poly.pdbx_seq_one_letter_code
_entity_poly.pdbx_strand_id
1 'polypeptide(L)'
;MVFLLQIDVRFEVGGFDTTIHGWGGEDVDVFNKFIAYGENITVFRAVDPGLVHVFHPRFCDETLPKDQFKMCQGTKADSSIGLRQLAEIFYLDRNMFSSFARKVNKLDKPEPEIESEEESKKETVSEKKTNDGIEKNNEEKTDDKKE
;
A
#
# COMPACT_ATOMS: atom_id res chain seq x y z
N MET A 1 -12.46 14.13 -8.72
CA MET A 1 -11.85 15.17 -7.86
C MET A 1 -11.80 16.45 -8.68
N VAL A 2 -12.07 17.61 -8.09
CA VAL A 2 -11.75 18.92 -8.69
C VAL A 2 -10.97 19.71 -7.66
N PHE A 3 -9.90 20.35 -8.09
CA PHE A 3 -9.02 21.13 -7.25
C PHE A 3 -9.22 22.61 -7.59
N LEU A 4 -9.76 23.38 -6.64
CA LEU A 4 -9.96 24.83 -6.79
C LEU A 4 -8.80 25.54 -6.11
N LEU A 5 -8.12 26.39 -6.87
CA LEU A 5 -6.94 27.12 -6.44
C LEU A 5 -7.09 28.60 -6.72
N GLN A 6 -6.62 29.43 -5.78
CA GLN A 6 -6.39 30.83 -6.06
C GLN A 6 -5.19 30.95 -7.02
N ILE A 7 -5.42 31.59 -8.17
CA ILE A 7 -4.54 31.51 -9.35
C ILE A 7 -3.13 32.04 -9.04
N ASP A 8 -3.06 33.06 -8.20
CA ASP A 8 -1.83 33.77 -7.80
C ASP A 8 -0.83 32.78 -7.17
N VAL A 9 -1.28 32.06 -6.14
CA VAL A 9 -0.48 31.13 -5.32
C VAL A 9 -0.02 29.89 -6.11
N ARG A 10 -0.73 29.53 -7.20
CA ARG A 10 -0.35 28.39 -8.05
C ARG A 10 1.05 28.55 -8.66
N PHE A 11 1.48 29.78 -8.95
CA PHE A 11 2.82 30.03 -9.47
C PHE A 11 3.88 30.04 -8.37
N GLU A 12 3.53 30.45 -7.15
CA GLU A 12 4.43 30.46 -5.99
C GLU A 12 4.86 29.05 -5.57
N VAL A 13 3.94 28.07 -5.66
CA VAL A 13 4.24 26.65 -5.36
C VAL A 13 4.90 25.90 -6.54
N GLY A 14 5.32 26.60 -7.60
CA GLY A 14 5.97 26.01 -8.77
C GLY A 14 5.04 25.35 -9.80
N GLY A 15 3.73 25.32 -9.55
CA GLY A 15 2.73 24.80 -10.49
C GLY A 15 2.76 23.29 -10.75
N PHE A 16 2.06 22.85 -11.79
CA PHE A 16 2.03 21.45 -12.25
C PHE A 16 3.35 21.04 -12.87
N ASP A 17 3.87 19.87 -12.51
CA ASP A 17 4.97 19.25 -13.24
C ASP A 17 4.48 18.68 -14.59
N THR A 18 4.91 19.29 -15.70
CA THR A 18 4.55 18.86 -17.06
C THR A 18 5.37 17.67 -17.58
N THR A 19 6.29 17.12 -16.77
CA THR A 19 6.95 15.85 -17.04
C THR A 19 6.12 14.64 -16.61
N ILE A 20 5.07 14.85 -15.79
CA ILE A 20 4.09 13.81 -15.45
C ILE A 20 3.20 13.53 -16.66
N HIS A 21 3.43 12.38 -17.28
CA HIS A 21 2.62 11.82 -18.36
C HIS A 21 1.85 10.60 -17.85
N GLY A 22 0.81 10.15 -18.57
CA GLY A 22 0.06 8.94 -18.21
C GLY A 22 -1.17 9.21 -17.34
N TRP A 23 -1.45 8.34 -16.37
CA TRP A 23 -2.62 8.48 -15.48
C TRP A 23 -2.23 8.81 -14.04
N GLY A 24 -2.56 10.04 -13.63
CA GLY A 24 -2.57 10.50 -12.25
C GLY A 24 -1.19 10.81 -11.66
N GLY A 25 -1.21 11.46 -10.50
CA GLY A 25 -0.02 11.91 -9.80
C GLY A 25 0.27 13.39 -10.00
N GLU A 26 -0.35 14.07 -10.97
CA GLU A 26 -0.27 15.53 -11.12
C GLU A 26 -1.07 16.24 -10.01
N ASP A 27 -2.17 15.63 -9.59
CA ASP A 27 -2.99 16.06 -8.45
C ASP A 27 -2.27 15.84 -7.12
N VAL A 28 -1.55 14.71 -6.98
CA VAL A 28 -0.72 14.38 -5.81
C VAL A 28 0.52 15.28 -5.72
N ASP A 29 1.24 15.50 -6.83
CA ASP A 29 2.37 16.44 -6.91
C ASP A 29 1.97 17.85 -6.47
N VAL A 30 0.93 18.40 -7.08
CA VAL A 30 0.44 19.75 -6.74
C VAL A 30 -0.07 19.81 -5.30
N PHE A 31 -0.80 18.80 -4.81
CA PHE A 31 -1.20 18.74 -3.40
C PHE A 31 0.02 18.76 -2.46
N ASN A 32 1.05 17.96 -2.74
CA ASN A 32 2.27 17.91 -1.93
C ASN A 32 3.03 19.24 -1.94
N LYS A 33 3.12 19.91 -3.10
CA LYS A 33 3.69 21.27 -3.23
C LYS A 33 2.94 22.28 -2.35
N PHE A 34 1.61 22.24 -2.35
CA PHE A 34 0.79 23.12 -1.50
C PHE A 34 0.96 22.84 0.00
N ILE A 35 1.08 21.58 0.42
CA ILE A 35 1.37 21.21 1.80
C ILE A 35 2.80 21.63 2.21
N ALA A 36 3.78 21.51 1.31
CA ALA A 36 5.18 21.86 1.58
C ALA A 36 5.45 23.38 1.62
N TYR A 37 4.68 24.20 0.88
CA TYR A 37 4.84 25.65 0.85
C TYR A 37 4.41 26.32 2.17
N GLY A 38 3.36 25.81 2.81
CA GLY A 38 3.12 25.99 4.25
C GLY A 38 2.49 27.31 4.71
N GLU A 39 2.38 27.40 6.05
CA GLU A 39 1.89 28.46 6.94
C GLU A 39 0.60 29.22 6.58
N ASN A 40 0.51 29.84 5.40
CA ASN A 40 -0.65 30.67 5.00
C ASN A 40 -1.66 29.95 4.10
N ILE A 41 -1.40 28.71 3.68
CA ILE A 41 -2.29 27.94 2.81
C ILE A 41 -3.06 26.88 3.60
N THR A 42 -4.39 27.01 3.66
CA THR A 42 -5.27 25.98 4.23
C THR A 42 -5.83 25.09 3.13
N VAL A 43 -5.34 23.85 3.03
CA VAL A 43 -5.93 22.84 2.14
C VAL A 43 -7.10 22.15 2.86
N PHE A 44 -8.30 22.26 2.28
CA PHE A 44 -9.51 21.62 2.79
C PHE A 44 -10.19 20.78 1.68
N ARG A 45 -11.09 19.87 2.08
CA ARG A 45 -11.95 19.14 1.13
C ARG A 45 -13.41 19.48 1.40
N ALA A 46 -14.10 19.96 0.37
CA ALA A 46 -15.54 20.17 0.36
C ALA A 46 -16.23 19.20 -0.61
N VAL A 47 -17.51 18.92 -0.37
CA VAL A 47 -18.38 18.22 -1.32
C VAL A 47 -19.24 19.26 -2.00
N ASP A 48 -19.18 19.31 -3.34
CA ASP A 48 -20.08 20.12 -4.16
C ASP A 48 -21.17 19.18 -4.76
N PRO A 49 -22.45 19.31 -4.35
CA PRO A 49 -23.54 18.50 -4.91
C PRO A 49 -23.85 18.79 -6.38
N GLY A 50 -23.42 19.92 -6.92
CA GLY A 50 -23.55 20.25 -8.35
C GLY A 50 -22.46 19.63 -9.22
N LEU A 51 -21.33 19.23 -8.62
CA LEU A 51 -20.19 18.65 -9.33
C LEU A 51 -20.41 17.16 -9.61
N VAL A 52 -21.05 16.86 -10.74
CA VAL A 52 -21.29 15.48 -11.20
C VAL A 52 -20.23 15.02 -12.22
N HIS A 53 -19.57 13.89 -11.96
CA HIS A 53 -18.72 13.22 -12.95
C HIS A 53 -19.58 12.31 -13.82
N VAL A 54 -19.80 12.68 -15.09
CA VAL A 54 -20.55 11.84 -16.04
C VAL A 54 -19.71 10.59 -16.37
N PHE A 55 -20.24 9.41 -16.05
CA PHE A 55 -19.51 8.15 -16.24
C PHE A 55 -19.11 7.93 -17.71
N HIS A 56 -17.85 7.54 -17.91
CA HIS A 56 -17.30 7.08 -19.18
C HIS A 56 -16.39 5.87 -18.91
N PRO A 57 -16.24 4.93 -19.86
CA PRO A 57 -15.30 3.82 -19.70
C PRO A 57 -13.86 4.32 -19.53
N ARG A 58 -13.07 3.54 -18.80
CA ARG A 58 -11.66 3.78 -18.49
C ARG A 58 -10.85 2.53 -18.80
N PHE A 59 -9.79 2.72 -19.58
CA PHE A 59 -8.75 1.72 -19.81
C PHE A 59 -7.49 2.17 -19.07
N CYS A 60 -6.75 1.20 -18.52
CA CYS A 60 -5.49 1.44 -17.81
C CYS A 60 -4.40 0.82 -18.67
N ASP A 61 -3.47 1.63 -19.12
CA ASP A 61 -2.39 1.22 -20.01
C ASP A 61 -1.31 0.49 -19.19
N GLU A 62 -0.92 -0.70 -19.62
CA GLU A 62 0.05 -1.57 -18.94
C GLU A 62 1.49 -1.05 -19.07
N THR A 63 1.74 -0.08 -19.96
CA THR A 63 3.03 0.62 -20.10
C THR A 63 3.24 1.74 -19.06
N LEU A 64 2.22 2.07 -18.27
CA LEU A 64 2.33 3.08 -17.22
C LEU A 64 3.29 2.63 -16.10
N PRO A 65 3.97 3.58 -15.42
CA PRO A 65 4.67 3.32 -14.18
C PRO A 65 3.80 2.53 -13.18
N LYS A 66 4.41 1.57 -12.47
CA LYS A 66 3.71 0.59 -11.61
C LYS A 66 2.70 1.21 -10.65
N ASP A 67 2.97 2.42 -10.16
CA ASP A 67 2.08 3.13 -9.22
C ASP A 67 0.97 3.93 -9.91
N GLN A 68 1.23 4.57 -11.06
CA GLN A 68 0.16 5.14 -11.91
C GLN A 68 -0.82 4.06 -12.40
N PHE A 69 -0.31 2.89 -12.75
CA PHE A 69 -1.15 1.75 -13.13
C PHE A 69 -2.07 1.30 -11.97
N LYS A 70 -1.53 1.20 -10.74
CA LYS A 70 -2.36 0.96 -9.54
C LYS A 70 -3.38 2.08 -9.31
N MET A 71 -2.99 3.35 -9.42
CA MET A 71 -3.89 4.50 -9.28
C MET A 71 -5.04 4.45 -10.30
N CYS A 72 -4.76 4.04 -11.54
CA CYS A 72 -5.78 3.86 -12.58
C CYS A 72 -6.75 2.72 -12.22
N GLN A 73 -6.23 1.57 -11.78
CA GLN A 73 -7.05 0.43 -11.37
C GLN A 73 -7.92 0.74 -10.14
N GLY A 74 -7.36 1.41 -9.13
CA GLY A 74 -8.11 1.89 -7.96
C GLY A 74 -9.23 2.84 -8.35
N THR A 75 -8.91 3.89 -9.12
CA THR A 75 -9.91 4.84 -9.64
C THR A 75 -11.02 4.12 -10.44
N LYS A 76 -10.68 3.08 -11.20
CA LYS A 76 -11.63 2.27 -11.96
C LYS A 76 -12.55 1.43 -11.06
N ALA A 77 -12.00 0.81 -10.01
CA ALA A 77 -12.77 0.05 -9.03
C ALA A 77 -13.71 0.97 -8.22
N ASP A 78 -13.22 2.11 -7.73
CA ASP A 78 -14.02 3.09 -6.98
C ASP A 78 -15.16 3.68 -7.84
N SER A 79 -14.96 3.79 -9.16
CA SER A 79 -15.98 4.23 -10.12
C SER A 79 -17.04 3.15 -10.44
N SER A 80 -16.91 1.93 -9.92
CA SER A 80 -17.77 0.79 -10.31
C SER A 80 -19.02 0.61 -9.45
N ILE A 81 -19.04 1.09 -8.19
CA ILE A 81 -20.22 1.04 -7.32
C ILE A 81 -20.16 2.16 -6.25
N GLY A 82 -21.30 2.79 -5.96
CA GLY A 82 -21.36 3.81 -4.90
C GLY A 82 -21.24 3.20 -3.50
N LEU A 83 -20.46 3.82 -2.60
CA LEU A 83 -20.20 3.34 -1.23
C LEU A 83 -21.49 2.97 -0.47
N ARG A 84 -22.57 3.74 -0.63
CA ARG A 84 -23.88 3.43 -0.02
C ARG A 84 -24.47 2.11 -0.53
N GLN A 85 -24.45 1.89 -1.85
CA GLN A 85 -24.97 0.65 -2.47
C GLN A 85 -24.12 -0.55 -2.04
N LEU A 86 -22.80 -0.39 -1.99
CA LEU A 86 -21.88 -1.41 -1.48
C LEU A 86 -22.18 -1.76 -0.02
N ALA A 87 -22.44 -0.77 0.83
CA ALA A 87 -22.84 -0.98 2.23
C ALA A 87 -24.22 -1.66 2.34
N GLU A 88 -25.21 -1.26 1.55
CA GLU A 88 -26.53 -1.91 1.51
C GLU A 88 -26.42 -3.40 1.13
N ILE A 89 -25.62 -3.74 0.10
CA ILE A 89 -25.36 -5.14 -0.28
C ILE A 89 -24.58 -5.88 0.83
N PHE A 90 -23.65 -5.23 1.52
CA PHE A 90 -22.90 -5.80 2.65
C PHE A 90 -23.79 -6.16 3.85
N TYR A 91 -24.76 -5.31 4.19
CA TYR A 91 -25.72 -5.60 5.25
C TYR A 91 -26.73 -6.70 4.84
N LEU A 92 -27.04 -6.83 3.55
CA LEU A 92 -27.95 -7.86 3.04
C LEU A 92 -27.31 -9.26 2.94
N ASP A 93 -26.04 -9.37 2.51
CA ASP A 93 -25.33 -10.66 2.46
C ASP A 93 -23.90 -10.60 3.02
N ARG A 94 -23.82 -10.59 4.35
CA ARG A 94 -22.56 -10.74 5.11
C ARG A 94 -21.83 -12.07 4.81
N ASN A 95 -22.52 -13.11 4.35
CA ASN A 95 -21.92 -14.41 4.07
C ASN A 95 -21.15 -14.42 2.74
N MET A 96 -21.68 -13.76 1.71
CA MET A 96 -20.96 -13.51 0.45
C MET A 96 -19.62 -12.80 0.73
N PHE A 97 -19.64 -11.67 1.44
CA PHE A 97 -18.40 -10.94 1.78
C PHE A 97 -17.44 -11.76 2.66
N SER A 98 -17.96 -12.52 3.63
CA SER A 98 -17.16 -13.47 4.42
C SER A 98 -16.47 -14.53 3.54
N SER A 99 -17.15 -15.03 2.51
CA SER A 99 -16.57 -15.99 1.56
C SER A 99 -15.52 -15.34 0.64
N PHE A 100 -15.77 -14.12 0.19
CA PHE A 100 -14.87 -13.33 -0.64
C PHE A 100 -13.57 -12.97 0.08
N ALA A 101 -13.64 -12.41 1.29
CA ALA A 101 -12.46 -12.07 2.09
C ALA A 101 -11.57 -13.30 2.38
N ARG A 102 -12.20 -14.46 2.67
CA ARG A 102 -11.49 -15.75 2.84
C ARG A 102 -10.89 -16.33 1.55
N LYS A 103 -11.25 -15.79 0.38
CA LYS A 103 -10.64 -16.11 -0.92
C LYS A 103 -9.49 -15.16 -1.23
N VAL A 104 -9.68 -13.85 -1.03
CA VAL A 104 -8.63 -12.81 -1.21
C VAL A 104 -7.42 -13.09 -0.31
N ASN A 105 -7.63 -13.33 0.99
CA ASN A 105 -6.57 -13.67 1.96
C ASN A 105 -5.85 -15.01 1.68
N LYS A 106 -6.22 -15.76 0.63
CA LYS A 106 -5.49 -16.94 0.14
C LYS A 106 -4.71 -16.70 -1.15
N LEU A 107 -5.02 -15.61 -1.85
CA LEU A 107 -4.38 -15.16 -3.08
C LEU A 107 -3.26 -14.17 -2.77
N ASP A 108 -3.47 -13.27 -1.80
CA ASP A 108 -2.48 -12.30 -1.31
C ASP A 108 -1.43 -12.96 -0.39
N LYS A 109 -0.90 -14.12 -0.78
CA LYS A 109 0.39 -14.60 -0.26
C LYS A 109 1.49 -13.77 -0.92
N PRO A 110 2.53 -13.35 -0.18
CA PRO A 110 3.67 -12.70 -0.80
C PRO A 110 4.29 -13.61 -1.86
N GLU A 111 4.58 -13.04 -3.02
CA GLU A 111 5.36 -13.64 -4.08
C GLU A 111 6.76 -13.96 -3.53
N PRO A 112 7.35 -15.14 -3.81
CA PRO A 112 8.63 -15.51 -3.23
C PRO A 112 9.72 -14.54 -3.68
N GLU A 113 10.47 -14.00 -2.72
CA GLU A 113 11.63 -13.15 -2.99
C GLU A 113 12.67 -13.96 -3.78
N ILE A 114 13.01 -13.47 -4.98
CA ILE A 114 14.02 -14.10 -5.83
C ILE A 114 15.39 -13.67 -5.30
N GLU A 115 16.00 -14.48 -4.44
CA GLU A 115 17.42 -14.34 -4.10
C GLU A 115 18.26 -14.50 -5.37
N SER A 116 18.93 -13.43 -5.79
CA SER A 116 19.82 -13.43 -6.94
C SER A 116 21.18 -14.01 -6.55
N GLU A 117 21.49 -15.24 -7.00
CA GLU A 117 22.81 -15.84 -6.85
C GLU A 117 23.88 -15.12 -7.70
N GLU A 118 24.63 -14.21 -7.09
CA GLU A 118 26.03 -13.84 -7.38
C GLU A 118 26.48 -12.88 -6.24
N GLU A 119 27.71 -12.88 -5.71
CA GLU A 119 29.00 -13.09 -6.37
C GLU A 119 30.09 -13.76 -5.46
N SER A 120 30.86 -14.67 -6.06
CA SER A 120 32.26 -15.06 -5.80
C SER A 120 32.89 -15.04 -4.37
N LYS A 121 33.06 -16.26 -3.84
CA LYS A 121 34.33 -16.84 -3.31
C LYS A 121 35.41 -15.91 -2.70
N LYS A 122 35.82 -16.26 -1.46
CA LYS A 122 37.25 -16.35 -1.10
C LYS A 122 37.54 -17.65 -0.34
N GLU A 123 38.58 -18.35 -0.74
CA GLU A 123 39.08 -19.55 -0.07
C GLU A 123 40.04 -19.21 1.07
N THR A 124 39.99 -19.98 2.16
CA THR A 124 41.15 -20.67 2.78
C THR A 124 40.60 -21.54 3.93
N VAL A 125 40.55 -22.87 3.76
CA VAL A 125 41.62 -23.83 4.11
C VAL A 125 41.86 -23.91 5.63
N SER A 126 41.11 -24.84 6.25
CA SER A 126 41.40 -25.65 7.44
C SER A 126 42.37 -25.17 8.52
N GLU A 127 41.96 -25.32 9.79
CA GLU A 127 42.62 -26.30 10.68
C GLU A 127 41.73 -26.79 11.86
N LYS A 128 42.03 -28.01 12.34
CA LYS A 128 42.06 -28.54 13.74
C LYS A 128 41.16 -27.91 14.85
N LYS A 129 40.66 -28.65 15.85
CA LYS A 129 40.46 -30.10 16.14
C LYS A 129 39.71 -30.22 17.50
N THR A 130 39.31 -31.45 17.88
CA THR A 130 39.14 -31.99 19.27
C THR A 130 39.65 -31.10 20.44
N ASN A 131 39.01 -30.97 21.61
CA ASN A 131 37.93 -31.71 22.31
C ASN A 131 37.39 -30.78 23.45
N ASP A 132 36.59 -31.11 24.50
CA ASP A 132 35.97 -32.31 25.11
C ASP A 132 34.72 -31.83 25.95
N GLY A 133 34.02 -32.53 26.87
CA GLY A 133 34.11 -33.92 27.35
C GLY A 133 33.59 -34.18 28.78
N ILE A 134 32.25 -34.22 28.98
CA ILE A 134 31.54 -34.75 30.18
C ILE A 134 31.69 -33.99 31.52
N GLU A 135 30.57 -33.60 32.13
CA GLU A 135 30.30 -33.88 33.55
C GLU A 135 28.79 -34.02 33.84
N LYS A 136 28.42 -34.51 35.03
CA LYS A 136 27.07 -35.01 35.38
C LYS A 136 26.78 -34.85 36.89
N ASN A 137 25.48 -34.93 37.24
CA ASN A 137 24.93 -35.23 38.59
C ASN A 137 25.09 -34.08 39.64
N ASN A 138 24.26 -33.95 40.69
CA ASN A 138 23.08 -34.71 41.14
C ASN A 138 22.15 -33.87 42.05
N GLU A 139 20.85 -34.24 42.12
CA GLU A 139 19.94 -34.19 43.32
C GLU A 139 19.64 -32.82 44.01
N GLU A 140 18.56 -32.60 44.79
CA GLU A 140 17.46 -33.47 45.29
C GLU A 140 16.07 -32.74 45.38
N LYS A 141 15.07 -33.42 45.99
CA LYS A 141 13.60 -33.22 46.15
C LYS A 141 13.15 -31.88 46.85
N THR A 142 11.86 -31.53 47.12
CA THR A 142 10.64 -32.36 47.40
C THR A 142 9.29 -31.60 47.34
N ASP A 143 8.26 -32.24 46.79
CA ASP A 143 6.82 -32.40 47.18
C ASP A 143 5.86 -31.28 47.69
N ASP A 144 4.56 -31.65 47.70
CA ASP A 144 3.33 -31.00 48.22
C ASP A 144 2.82 -29.73 47.49
N LYS A 145 1.51 -29.46 47.31
CA LYS A 145 0.19 -30.15 47.41
C LYS A 145 -0.74 -29.38 46.44
N LYS A 146 -1.66 -29.92 45.65
CA LYS A 146 -2.77 -30.88 45.84
C LYS A 146 -3.83 -30.47 46.89
N GLU A 147 -4.85 -29.75 46.41
CA GLU A 147 -6.25 -30.18 46.48
C GLU A 147 -6.95 -29.83 45.15
#